data_AF-A0A7C5A8B9-F1
#
_entry.id   AF-A0A7C5A8B9-F1
#
_cell.length_a   1.000
_cell.length_b   1.000
_cell.length_c   1.000
_cell.angle_alpha   90.00
_cell.angle_beta   90.00
_cell.angle_gamma   90.00
#
_symmetry.space_group_name_H-M   'P 1'
#
loop_
_entity.id
_entity.type
_entity.pdbx_description
1 polymer ?
#
loop_
_entity_poly.entity_id
_entity_poly.type
_entity_poly.pdbx_seq_one_letter_code
_entity_poly.pdbx_strand_id
1 'polypeptide(L)'
;MQPIRVSIFISLLLLTACTALTPTPTVTVLPPPSETPMPTQPSTPTATTTPTATSSPEGLSMPAGTPAATWEGFPIMPEALAGEDHGSFYTFTIAASPQEVQDFYESALSQQGLSLLAQGNSPNGSVLLIFSGDAGSLSISIIPQPHNILYVMLVKE
;
A
#
# COMPACT_ATOMS: atom_id res chain seq x y z
N MET A 1 2.33 47.99 -14.58
CA MET A 1 3.62 48.35 -13.94
C MET A 1 3.33 48.90 -12.54
N GLN A 2 3.51 48.07 -11.51
CA GLN A 2 3.65 48.46 -10.10
C GLN A 2 4.36 47.29 -9.37
N PRO A 3 5.22 47.57 -8.37
CA PRO A 3 6.48 46.87 -8.23
C PRO A 3 6.47 45.66 -7.31
N ILE A 4 7.32 44.73 -7.69
CA ILE A 4 7.85 43.57 -6.97
C ILE A 4 8.36 44.01 -5.59
N ARG A 5 7.80 43.45 -4.52
CA ARG A 5 8.38 43.52 -3.18
C ARG A 5 9.16 42.23 -2.91
N VAL A 6 10.46 42.35 -3.08
CA VAL A 6 11.50 41.45 -2.59
C VAL A 6 11.41 41.39 -1.07
N SER A 7 11.22 40.20 -0.51
CA SER A 7 11.48 39.97 0.91
C SER A 7 12.23 38.65 1.05
N ILE A 8 13.55 38.78 0.96
CA ILE A 8 14.55 37.73 1.18
C ILE A 8 14.58 37.46 2.69
N PHE A 9 14.09 36.30 3.12
CA PHE A 9 14.30 35.79 4.48
C PHE A 9 15.26 34.59 4.38
N ILE A 10 16.55 34.89 4.55
CA ILE A 10 17.61 33.90 4.71
C ILE A 10 17.61 33.52 6.20
N SER A 11 17.02 32.38 6.54
CA SER A 11 17.19 31.75 7.86
C SER A 11 18.05 30.51 7.71
N LEU A 12 19.34 30.71 7.98
CA LEU A 12 20.37 29.70 8.10
C LEU A 12 20.18 28.98 9.45
N LEU A 13 19.70 27.73 9.43
CA LEU A 13 19.57 26.89 10.62
C LEU A 13 20.66 25.80 10.62
N LEU A 14 21.70 26.02 11.40
CA LEU A 14 22.74 25.03 11.74
C LEU A 14 22.18 24.04 12.78
N LEU A 15 22.09 22.75 12.44
CA LEU A 15 21.92 21.70 13.44
C LEU A 15 23.17 20.83 13.52
N THR A 16 23.79 20.93 14.69
CA THR A 16 24.98 20.24 15.14
C THR A 16 24.58 18.99 15.93
N ALA A 17 25.19 17.86 15.58
CA ALA A 17 25.52 16.67 16.39
C ALA A 17 24.45 16.02 17.31
N CYS A 18 24.25 14.70 17.15
CA CYS A 18 24.90 13.72 18.03
C CYS A 18 24.53 12.26 17.64
N THR A 19 25.56 11.48 17.34
CA THR A 19 25.58 10.02 17.29
C THR A 19 25.18 9.41 18.63
N ALA A 20 24.19 8.50 18.62
CA ALA A 20 23.95 7.56 19.71
C ALA A 20 23.85 6.14 19.11
N LEU A 21 24.95 5.39 19.16
CA LEU A 21 24.98 3.96 18.84
C LEU A 21 24.41 3.21 20.05
N THR A 22 23.23 2.62 19.87
CA THR A 22 22.60 1.77 20.88
C THR A 22 23.22 0.36 20.87
N PRO A 23 23.41 -0.26 22.05
CA PRO A 23 24.04 -1.58 22.17
C PRO A 23 23.11 -2.71 21.72
N THR A 24 23.69 -3.66 20.99
CA THR A 24 23.12 -4.94 20.54
C THR A 24 22.68 -5.79 21.74
N PRO A 25 21.47 -6.39 21.73
CA PRO A 25 21.05 -7.34 22.76
C PRO A 25 21.81 -8.66 22.65
N THR A 26 22.37 -9.11 23.77
CA THR A 26 22.95 -10.45 23.96
C THR A 26 21.83 -11.49 23.97
N VAL A 27 21.86 -12.43 23.01
CA VAL A 27 20.97 -13.59 23.00
C VAL A 27 21.56 -14.69 23.87
N THR A 28 20.92 -14.97 25.01
CA THR A 28 21.22 -16.14 25.84
C THR A 28 20.53 -17.36 25.26
N VAL A 29 21.31 -18.33 24.77
CA VAL A 29 20.80 -19.61 24.27
C VAL A 29 20.50 -20.54 25.45
N LEU A 30 19.23 -20.90 25.61
CA LEU A 30 18.75 -21.89 26.58
C LEU A 30 18.99 -23.31 26.01
N PRO A 31 19.46 -24.29 26.81
CA PRO A 31 19.65 -25.65 26.33
C PRO A 31 18.30 -26.34 26.02
N PRO A 32 18.26 -27.25 25.04
CA PRO A 32 17.05 -27.94 24.63
C PRO A 32 16.54 -28.90 25.73
N PRO A 33 15.22 -29.05 25.90
CA PRO A 33 14.66 -30.09 26.76
C PRO A 33 14.90 -31.48 26.16
N SER A 34 15.26 -32.41 27.05
CA SER A 34 15.45 -33.83 26.76
C SER A 34 14.14 -34.48 26.31
N GLU A 35 14.06 -34.96 25.07
CA GLU A 35 12.90 -35.68 24.58
C GLU A 35 12.82 -37.08 25.18
N THR A 36 11.66 -37.40 25.75
CA THR A 36 11.31 -38.75 26.24
C THR A 36 10.59 -39.48 25.09
N PRO A 37 10.91 -40.74 24.78
CA PRO A 37 10.28 -41.45 23.68
C PRO A 37 8.78 -41.69 23.96
N MET A 38 7.93 -41.15 23.11
CA MET A 38 6.48 -41.40 23.09
C MET A 38 6.19 -42.78 22.45
N PRO A 39 5.24 -43.57 22.99
CA PRO A 39 4.90 -44.88 22.43
C PRO A 39 4.19 -44.75 21.08
N THR A 40 4.66 -45.54 20.12
CA THR A 40 4.13 -45.74 18.77
C THR A 40 2.66 -46.20 18.80
N GLN A 41 1.76 -45.43 18.19
CA GLN A 41 0.39 -45.86 17.91
C GLN A 41 0.28 -46.47 16.50
N PRO A 42 -0.59 -47.47 16.27
CA PRO A 42 -0.73 -48.17 14.99
C PRO A 42 -1.38 -47.28 13.91
N SER A 43 -0.83 -47.31 12.71
CA SER A 43 -1.30 -46.54 11.55
C SER A 43 -2.64 -47.06 11.02
N THR A 44 -3.67 -46.22 11.09
CA THR A 44 -4.92 -46.39 10.32
C THR A 44 -4.71 -45.87 8.90
N PRO A 45 -5.06 -46.61 7.83
CA PRO A 45 -4.94 -46.10 6.47
C PRO A 45 -6.09 -45.13 6.17
N THR A 46 -5.79 -43.84 6.08
CA THR A 46 -6.75 -42.80 5.66
C THR A 46 -6.47 -42.36 4.23
N ALA A 47 -7.54 -42.40 3.44
CA ALA A 47 -7.75 -42.03 2.04
C ALA A 47 -6.72 -41.12 1.35
N THR A 48 -6.34 -41.52 0.15
CA THR A 48 -5.74 -40.69 -0.91
C THR A 48 -6.51 -39.39 -1.07
N THR A 49 -5.88 -38.28 -0.72
CA THR A 49 -6.29 -36.95 -1.18
C THR A 49 -5.27 -36.46 -2.19
N THR A 50 -5.72 -36.35 -3.43
CA THR A 50 -5.14 -35.53 -4.50
C THR A 50 -6.31 -34.67 -4.98
N PRO A 51 -6.16 -33.38 -5.32
CA PRO A 51 -4.95 -32.55 -5.48
C PRO A 51 -4.93 -31.30 -4.58
N THR A 52 -3.76 -30.72 -4.31
CA THR A 52 -3.70 -29.32 -3.83
C THR A 52 -2.71 -28.52 -4.67
N ALA A 53 -3.30 -27.50 -5.30
CA ALA A 53 -2.78 -26.42 -6.12
C ALA A 53 -1.24 -26.29 -6.24
N THR A 54 -0.80 -26.34 -7.50
CA THR A 54 0.36 -25.58 -7.97
C THR A 54 0.32 -24.18 -7.39
N SER A 55 1.37 -23.78 -6.67
CA SER A 55 1.60 -22.40 -6.25
C SER A 55 1.53 -21.50 -7.48
N SER A 56 0.37 -20.88 -7.69
CA SER A 56 0.24 -19.76 -8.62
C SER A 56 1.22 -18.69 -8.14
N PRO A 57 2.01 -18.05 -9.03
CA PRO A 57 2.92 -16.98 -8.64
C PRO A 57 2.13 -15.95 -7.83
N GLU A 58 2.73 -15.45 -6.75
CA GLU A 58 2.17 -14.50 -5.78
C GLU A 58 1.51 -13.30 -6.51
N GLY A 59 0.25 -13.46 -6.88
CA GLY A 59 -0.59 -12.40 -7.41
C GLY A 59 -1.25 -11.68 -6.25
N LEU A 60 -1.40 -10.36 -6.38
CA LEU A 60 -2.22 -9.60 -5.43
C LEU A 60 -3.62 -10.23 -5.38
N SER A 61 -4.11 -10.52 -4.18
CA SER A 61 -5.47 -11.03 -4.01
C SER A 61 -6.44 -9.95 -4.49
N MET A 62 -7.27 -10.29 -5.46
CA MET A 62 -8.24 -9.34 -6.02
C MET A 62 -9.35 -9.10 -5.00
N PRO A 63 -9.78 -7.84 -4.80
CA PRO A 63 -10.94 -7.55 -3.96
C PRO A 63 -12.18 -8.23 -4.55
N ALA A 64 -13.05 -8.77 -3.69
CA ALA A 64 -14.26 -9.47 -4.08
C ALA A 64 -15.55 -8.74 -3.65
N GLY A 65 -15.42 -7.66 -2.88
CA GLY A 65 -16.56 -6.90 -2.35
C GLY A 65 -17.17 -5.92 -3.36
N THR A 66 -18.33 -5.37 -2.98
CA THR A 66 -18.92 -4.25 -3.72
C THR A 66 -18.09 -2.99 -3.45
N PRO A 67 -17.67 -2.24 -4.46
CA PRO A 67 -16.88 -1.04 -4.26
C PRO A 67 -17.71 0.03 -3.55
N ALA A 68 -17.13 0.62 -2.52
CA ALA A 68 -17.64 1.82 -1.88
C ALA A 68 -17.56 3.02 -2.83
N ALA A 69 -18.45 4.00 -2.67
CA ALA A 69 -18.35 5.28 -3.37
C ALA A 69 -17.25 6.19 -2.77
N THR A 70 -17.00 6.03 -1.47
CA THR A 70 -16.01 6.79 -0.71
C THR A 70 -15.38 5.91 0.36
N TRP A 71 -14.10 6.10 0.64
CA TRP A 71 -13.37 5.49 1.75
C TRP A 71 -12.67 6.58 2.57
N GLU A 72 -12.92 6.66 3.88
CA GLU A 72 -12.29 7.66 4.77
C GLU A 72 -12.45 9.13 4.31
N GLY A 73 -13.51 9.42 3.54
CA GLY A 73 -13.75 10.73 2.92
C GLY A 73 -13.12 10.91 1.54
N PHE A 74 -12.23 10.00 1.12
CA PHE A 74 -11.65 9.99 -0.21
C PHE A 74 -12.57 9.32 -1.23
N PRO A 75 -12.71 9.88 -2.44
CA PRO A 75 -13.58 9.30 -3.47
C PRO A 75 -12.95 8.03 -4.04
N ILE A 76 -13.77 7.01 -4.25
CA ILE A 76 -13.39 5.84 -5.05
C ILE A 76 -13.83 6.10 -6.49
N MET A 77 -12.98 5.72 -7.44
CA MET A 77 -13.27 5.97 -8.85
C MET A 77 -14.59 5.29 -9.25
N PRO A 78 -15.49 6.00 -9.96
CA PRO A 78 -16.71 5.38 -10.47
C PRO A 78 -16.37 4.24 -11.43
N GLU A 79 -17.30 3.31 -11.62
CA GLU A 79 -17.11 2.10 -12.44
C GLU A 79 -16.02 1.13 -11.91
N ALA A 80 -15.62 1.27 -10.63
CA ALA A 80 -14.87 0.22 -9.96
C ALA A 80 -15.66 -1.11 -10.04
N LEU A 81 -14.94 -2.20 -10.31
CA LEU A 81 -15.51 -3.54 -10.52
C LEU A 81 -15.75 -4.26 -9.19
N ALA A 82 -14.79 -4.13 -8.28
CA ALA A 82 -14.84 -4.69 -6.94
C ALA A 82 -14.00 -3.82 -6.01
N GLY A 83 -14.34 -3.81 -4.72
CA GLY A 83 -13.58 -3.07 -3.72
C GLY A 83 -13.66 -3.71 -2.34
N GLU A 84 -12.66 -3.45 -1.52
CA GLU A 84 -12.52 -4.03 -0.18
C GLU A 84 -11.82 -3.06 0.76
N ASP A 85 -12.39 -2.90 1.95
CA ASP A 85 -11.82 -2.10 3.04
C ASP A 85 -11.05 -3.01 3.98
N HIS A 86 -9.76 -2.72 4.17
CA HIS A 86 -8.87 -3.44 5.08
C HIS A 86 -8.57 -2.64 6.36
N GLY A 87 -9.31 -1.55 6.61
CA GLY A 87 -9.18 -0.66 7.76
C GLY A 87 -8.06 0.37 7.58
N SER A 88 -6.82 -0.06 7.38
CA SER A 88 -5.68 0.85 7.18
C SER A 88 -5.49 1.28 5.72
N PHE A 89 -6.08 0.54 4.78
CA PHE A 89 -6.04 0.84 3.36
C PHE A 89 -7.30 0.29 2.69
N TYR A 90 -7.60 0.86 1.52
CA TYR A 90 -8.70 0.42 0.68
C TYR A 90 -8.17 -0.03 -0.66
N THR A 91 -8.72 -1.14 -1.16
CA THR A 91 -8.34 -1.68 -2.46
C THR A 91 -9.54 -1.76 -3.36
N PHE A 92 -9.34 -1.53 -4.65
CA PHE A 92 -10.36 -1.79 -5.65
C PHE A 92 -9.73 -2.18 -6.98
N THR A 93 -10.55 -2.75 -7.84
CA THR A 93 -10.19 -3.03 -9.23
C THR A 93 -11.04 -2.21 -10.19
N ILE A 94 -10.46 -1.84 -11.32
CA ILE A 94 -11.14 -1.04 -12.34
C ILE A 94 -10.63 -1.36 -13.75
N ALA A 95 -11.52 -1.31 -14.75
CA ALA A 95 -11.15 -1.43 -16.15
C ALA A 95 -10.93 -0.03 -16.76
N ALA A 96 -9.77 0.56 -16.45
CA ALA A 96 -9.37 1.89 -16.92
C ALA A 96 -7.86 1.91 -17.26
N SER A 97 -7.40 2.96 -17.91
CA SER A 97 -5.98 3.22 -18.09
C SER A 97 -5.36 3.86 -16.84
N PRO A 98 -4.05 3.68 -16.59
CA PRO A 98 -3.39 4.34 -15.46
C PRO A 98 -3.50 5.85 -15.51
N GLN A 99 -3.57 6.46 -16.71
CA GLN A 99 -3.73 7.90 -16.88
C GLN A 99 -5.12 8.36 -16.40
N GLU A 100 -6.19 7.65 -16.75
CA GLU A 100 -7.54 8.00 -16.31
C GLU A 100 -7.67 7.94 -14.77
N VAL A 101 -7.02 6.96 -14.13
CA VAL A 101 -7.00 6.87 -12.65
C VAL A 101 -6.23 8.05 -12.05
N GLN A 102 -5.10 8.43 -12.64
CA GLN A 102 -4.31 9.59 -12.20
C GLN A 102 -5.11 10.89 -12.32
N ASP A 103 -5.66 11.16 -13.51
CA ASP A 103 -6.42 12.37 -13.80
C ASP A 103 -7.64 12.50 -12.86
N PHE A 104 -8.32 11.38 -12.60
CA PHE A 104 -9.42 11.32 -11.65
C PHE A 104 -8.96 11.75 -10.25
N TYR A 105 -7.91 11.15 -9.70
CA TYR A 105 -7.46 11.46 -8.34
C TYR A 105 -6.86 12.85 -8.21
N GLU A 106 -6.11 13.32 -9.20
CA GLU A 106 -5.59 14.69 -9.20
C GLU A 106 -6.75 15.71 -9.20
N SER A 107 -7.77 15.49 -10.03
CA SER A 107 -8.94 16.37 -10.07
C SER A 107 -9.78 16.29 -8.80
N ALA A 108 -10.09 15.09 -8.33
CA ALA A 108 -11.00 14.89 -7.21
C ALA A 108 -10.38 15.30 -5.87
N LEU A 109 -9.09 15.04 -5.66
CA LEU A 109 -8.39 15.36 -4.41
C LEU A 109 -7.96 16.83 -4.33
N SER A 110 -7.66 17.47 -5.47
CA SER A 110 -7.40 18.93 -5.49
C SER A 110 -8.61 19.75 -5.08
N GLN A 111 -9.83 19.30 -5.41
CA GLN A 111 -11.07 19.91 -4.91
C GLN A 111 -11.24 19.78 -3.39
N GLN A 112 -10.55 18.82 -2.77
CA GLN A 112 -10.53 18.61 -1.33
C GLN A 112 -9.33 19.26 -0.63
N GLY A 113 -8.52 20.04 -1.37
CA GLY A 113 -7.35 20.73 -0.84
C GLY A 113 -6.09 19.87 -0.71
N LEU A 114 -6.11 18.64 -1.22
CA LEU A 114 -4.91 17.82 -1.33
C LEU A 114 -4.20 18.10 -2.66
N SER A 115 -2.89 18.35 -2.60
CA SER A 115 -2.05 18.57 -3.78
C SER A 115 -1.15 17.37 -4.01
N LEU A 116 -0.88 17.04 -5.28
CA LEU A 116 0.10 16.01 -5.64
C LEU A 116 1.49 16.48 -5.21
N LEU A 117 2.12 15.74 -4.30
CA LEU A 117 3.48 16.00 -3.83
C LEU A 117 4.53 15.25 -4.64
N ALA A 118 4.24 13.99 -4.97
CA ALA A 118 5.17 13.13 -5.66
C ALA A 118 4.43 12.11 -6.52
N GLN A 119 5.09 11.74 -7.62
CA GLN A 119 4.67 10.67 -8.51
C GLN A 119 5.88 9.80 -8.85
N GLY A 120 5.72 8.49 -8.75
CA GLY A 120 6.73 7.50 -9.10
C GLY A 120 6.18 6.50 -10.11
N ASN A 121 6.95 6.22 -11.17
CA ASN A 121 6.58 5.23 -12.17
C ASN A 121 7.58 4.07 -12.12
N SER A 122 7.07 2.85 -12.09
CA SER A 122 7.85 1.62 -12.19
C SER A 122 8.03 1.21 -13.65
N PRO A 123 9.16 0.56 -14.02
CA PRO A 123 9.31 -0.07 -15.34
C PRO A 123 8.18 -1.04 -15.70
N ASN A 124 7.49 -1.60 -14.70
CA ASN A 124 6.39 -2.55 -14.88
C ASN A 124 5.03 -1.85 -15.12
N GLY A 125 5.01 -0.52 -15.27
CA GLY A 125 3.80 0.27 -15.49
C GLY A 125 3.01 0.58 -14.22
N SER A 126 3.48 0.17 -13.03
CA SER A 126 2.90 0.62 -11.77
C SER A 126 3.18 2.10 -11.53
N VAL A 127 2.21 2.80 -10.95
CA VAL A 127 2.31 4.22 -10.61
C VAL A 127 2.04 4.39 -9.12
N LEU A 128 2.86 5.19 -8.45
CA LEU A 128 2.66 5.64 -7.08
C LEU A 128 2.38 7.14 -7.11
N LEU A 129 1.27 7.57 -6.50
CA LEU A 129 0.92 8.97 -6.30
C LEU A 129 0.91 9.27 -4.80
N ILE A 130 1.50 10.39 -4.40
CA ILE A 130 1.50 10.85 -3.02
C ILE A 130 0.88 12.24 -3.01
N PHE A 131 -0.23 12.38 -2.30
CA PHE A 131 -0.96 13.62 -2.10
C PHE A 131 -0.82 14.09 -0.65
N SER A 132 -0.83 15.41 -0.44
CA SER A 132 -0.87 15.99 0.90
C SER A 132 -1.56 17.34 0.90
N GLY A 133 -2.16 17.68 2.04
CA GLY A 133 -2.74 18.98 2.32
C GLY A 133 -3.06 19.10 3.81
N ASP A 134 -3.89 20.10 4.16
CA ASP A 134 -4.28 20.33 5.56
C ASP A 134 -5.07 19.15 6.18
N ALA A 135 -5.70 18.34 5.33
CA ALA A 135 -6.48 17.17 5.72
C ALA A 135 -5.64 15.89 5.97
N GLY A 136 -4.32 15.95 5.73
CA GLY A 136 -3.40 14.81 5.89
C GLY A 136 -2.73 14.39 4.58
N SER A 137 -2.26 13.14 4.53
CA SER A 137 -1.60 12.55 3.37
C SER A 137 -2.35 11.33 2.84
N LEU A 138 -2.30 11.13 1.53
CA LEU A 138 -2.86 9.97 0.85
C LEU A 138 -1.85 9.44 -0.17
N SER A 139 -1.55 8.15 -0.07
CA SER A 139 -0.75 7.41 -1.03
C SER A 139 -1.66 6.52 -1.88
N ILE A 140 -1.47 6.54 -3.21
CA ILE A 140 -2.25 5.76 -4.16
C ILE A 140 -1.30 4.93 -5.01
N SER A 141 -1.41 3.61 -4.94
CA SER A 141 -0.68 2.68 -5.80
C SER A 141 -1.59 2.14 -6.88
N ILE A 142 -1.19 2.29 -8.14
CA ILE A 142 -1.89 1.80 -9.33
C ILE A 142 -1.02 0.69 -9.93
N ILE A 143 -1.54 -0.53 -9.97
CA ILE A 143 -0.78 -1.72 -10.36
C ILE A 143 -1.52 -2.41 -11.51
N PRO A 144 -0.94 -2.45 -12.72
CA PRO A 144 -1.51 -3.19 -13.83
C PRO A 144 -1.69 -4.68 -13.51
N GLN A 145 -2.83 -5.22 -13.89
CA GLN A 145 -3.20 -6.62 -13.79
C GLN A 145 -3.49 -7.20 -15.20
N PRO A 146 -3.54 -8.53 -15.35
CA PRO A 146 -3.98 -9.15 -16.59
C PRO A 146 -5.35 -8.62 -17.06
N HIS A 147 -5.62 -8.70 -18.36
CA HIS A 147 -6.89 -8.29 -18.98
C HIS A 147 -7.21 -6.79 -18.87
N ASN A 148 -6.19 -5.93 -18.79
CA ASN A 148 -6.36 -4.47 -18.73
C ASN A 148 -7.17 -4.00 -17.52
N ILE A 149 -7.07 -4.75 -16.41
CA ILE A 149 -7.61 -4.35 -15.11
C ILE A 149 -6.49 -3.68 -14.34
N LEU A 150 -6.81 -2.65 -13.58
CA LEU A 150 -5.90 -2.05 -12.61
C LEU A 150 -6.32 -2.47 -11.21
N TYR A 151 -5.34 -2.86 -10.40
CA TYR A 151 -5.49 -2.94 -8.96
C TYR A 151 -5.05 -1.61 -8.37
N VAL A 152 -5.93 -0.95 -7.62
CA VAL A 152 -5.68 0.36 -7.02
C VAL A 152 -5.77 0.24 -5.51
N MET A 153 -4.75 0.74 -4.81
CA MET A 153 -4.68 0.73 -3.36
C MET A 153 -4.50 2.14 -2.83
N LEU A 154 -5.36 2.54 -1.89
CA LEU A 154 -5.35 3.83 -1.21
C LEU A 154 -4.89 3.62 0.24
N VAL A 155 -3.90 4.39 0.67
CA VAL A 155 -3.38 4.36 2.04
C VAL A 155 -3.39 5.78 2.59
N LYS A 156 -4.10 5.99 3.70
CA LYS A 156 -4.14 7.25 4.43
C LYS A 156 -2.98 7.28 5.43
N GLU A 157 -2.20 8.33 5.39
CA GLU A 157 -1.00 8.55 6.22
C GLU A 157 -1.21 9.71 7.20
#